data_AF-A0A7S2U0K9-F1
#
_entry.id   AF-A0A7S2U0K9-F1
#
_cell.length_a   1.000
_cell.length_b   1.000
_cell.length_c   1.000
_cell.angle_alpha   90.00
_cell.angle_beta   90.00
_cell.angle_gamma   90.00
#
_symmetry.space_group_name_H-M   'P 1'
#
loop_
_entity.id
_entity.type
_entity.pdbx_description
1 polymer ?
#
loop_
_entity_poly.entity_id
_entity_poly.type
_entity_poly.pdbx_seq_one_letter_code
_entity_poly.pdbx_strand_id
1 'polypeptide(L)'
;RCWIVFPDEPYPTPGEENKSDGDRGKTIQQRQNYVLRESIMLEGEGSFEWAPGVGGTNFEPIPAGVPFGLSKGVPVSRPYDLCLVFPKVPELFVPGKPVVWLAEKT
;
A
#
# COMPACT_ATOMS: atom_id res chain seq x y z
N ARG A 1 18.70 5.45 -2.78
CA ARG A 1 18.00 4.61 -1.78
C ARG A 1 17.17 5.56 -0.93
N CYS A 2 15.86 5.61 -1.12
CA CYS A 2 14.97 6.48 -0.36
C CYS A 2 14.39 5.65 0.80
N TRP A 3 14.67 6.06 2.03
CA TRP A 3 14.12 5.46 3.24
C TRP A 3 12.94 6.35 3.66
N ILE A 4 11.73 5.80 3.67
CA ILE A 4 10.60 6.47 4.31
C ILE A 4 10.77 6.24 5.81
N VAL A 5 11.17 7.29 6.53
CA VAL A 5 11.28 7.30 7.99
C VAL A 5 10.03 7.99 8.52
N PHE A 6 9.16 7.26 9.20
CA PHE A 6 8.09 7.86 10.01
C PHE A 6 8.71 8.30 11.35
N PRO A 7 8.60 9.58 11.74
CA PRO A 7 9.11 10.03 13.04
C PRO A 7 8.33 9.37 14.19
N ASP A 8 9.06 8.94 15.21
CA ASP A 8 8.60 8.27 16.45
C ASP A 8 7.88 9.24 17.42
N GLU A 9 7.11 10.22 16.95
CA GLU A 9 6.34 11.08 17.85
C GLU A 9 4.86 10.68 17.88
N PRO A 10 4.33 10.23 19.03
CA PRO A 10 2.89 10.10 19.20
C PRO A 10 2.28 11.51 19.27
N TYR A 11 1.27 11.77 18.44
CA TYR A 11 0.46 12.99 18.59
C TYR A 11 -0.11 13.03 20.01
N PRO A 12 0.11 14.10 20.80
CA PRO A 12 -0.53 14.22 22.10
C PRO A 12 -2.03 14.38 21.90
N THR A 13 -2.80 13.37 22.33
CA THR A 13 -4.26 13.47 22.45
C THR A 13 -4.60 14.39 23.63
N PRO A 14 -5.34 15.49 23.43
CA PRO A 14 -5.81 16.30 24.54
C PRO A 14 -6.89 15.54 25.29
N GLY A 15 -6.60 15.13 26.52
CA GLY A 15 -7.57 14.49 27.42
C GLY A 15 -7.01 13.26 28.12
N GLU A 16 -6.06 13.46 29.04
CA GLU A 16 -5.76 12.47 30.08
C GLU A 16 -6.93 12.43 31.07
N GLU A 17 -7.49 11.24 31.36
CA GLU A 17 -7.64 10.83 32.75
C GLU A 17 -7.85 9.31 32.92
N ASN A 18 -7.14 8.80 33.94
CA ASN A 18 -7.40 7.61 34.75
C ASN A 18 -6.80 6.24 34.36
N LYS A 19 -5.61 6.03 34.95
CA LYS A 19 -5.03 4.82 35.56
C LYS A 19 -5.79 3.49 35.39
N SER A 20 -5.10 2.50 34.85
CA SER A 20 -5.12 1.14 35.40
C SER A 20 -3.86 0.40 34.98
N ASP A 21 -3.11 -0.05 35.99
CA ASP A 21 -2.05 -1.04 35.87
C ASP A 21 -2.57 -2.25 35.10
N GLY A 22 -1.98 -2.49 33.94
CA GLY A 22 -2.26 -3.63 33.10
C GLY A 22 -1.06 -3.82 32.23
N ASP A 23 -0.20 -4.75 32.65
CA ASP A 23 0.90 -5.34 31.88
C ASP A 23 0.34 -5.91 30.56
N ARG A 24 0.08 -5.01 29.61
CA ARG A 24 -0.26 -5.35 28.24
C ARG A 24 1.06 -5.69 27.59
N GLY A 25 1.43 -6.97 27.69
CA GLY A 25 2.52 -7.55 26.92
C GLY A 25 2.42 -7.03 25.49
N LYS A 26 3.32 -6.09 25.14
CA LYS A 26 3.43 -5.57 23.79
C LYS A 26 3.84 -6.77 22.94
N THR A 27 2.88 -7.41 22.27
CA THR A 27 3.19 -8.37 21.24
C THR A 27 4.03 -7.61 20.23
N ILE A 28 5.34 -7.90 20.20
CA ILE A 28 6.24 -7.32 19.21
C ILE A 28 5.77 -7.92 17.89
N GLN A 29 4.91 -7.20 17.17
CA GLN A 29 4.63 -7.54 15.78
C GLN A 29 5.97 -7.42 15.05
N GLN A 30 6.48 -8.56 14.60
CA GLN A 30 7.72 -8.63 13.87
C GLN A 30 7.60 -7.75 12.63
N ARG A 31 8.42 -6.69 12.56
CA ARG A 31 8.41 -5.76 11.44
C ARG A 31 8.80 -6.52 10.17
N GLN A 32 8.00 -6.33 9.12
CA GLN A 32 8.29 -6.88 7.80
C GLN A 32 8.94 -5.80 6.95
N ASN A 33 10.01 -6.17 6.25
CA ASN A 33 10.73 -5.27 5.37
C ASN A 33 10.23 -5.43 3.94
N TYR A 34 10.11 -4.29 3.26
CA TYR A 34 9.63 -4.21 1.89
C TYR A 34 10.54 -3.31 1.07
N VAL A 35 10.78 -3.69 -0.19
CA VAL A 35 11.51 -2.89 -1.16
C VAL A 35 10.51 -2.40 -2.21
N LEU A 36 10.35 -1.07 -2.30
CA LEU A 36 9.61 -0.46 -3.40
C LEU A 36 10.34 -0.73 -4.72
N ARG A 37 9.63 -1.33 -5.67
CA ARG A 37 10.16 -1.67 -7.00
C ARG A 37 9.80 -0.60 -8.02
N GLU A 38 8.51 -0.27 -8.10
CA GLU A 38 8.00 0.65 -9.11
C GLU A 38 6.63 1.22 -8.70
N SER A 39 6.04 2.05 -9.55
CA SER A 39 4.67 2.53 -9.41
C SER A 39 3.92 2.40 -10.73
N ILE A 40 2.61 2.19 -10.64
CA ILE A 40 1.73 2.26 -11.81
C ILE A 40 1.24 3.69 -11.93
N MET A 41 1.57 4.34 -13.02
CA MET A 41 1.18 5.73 -13.31
C MET A 41 -0.15 5.76 -14.05
N LEU A 42 -1.05 6.66 -13.66
CA LEU A 42 -2.26 6.91 -14.44
C LEU A 42 -1.88 7.72 -15.69
N GLU A 43 -2.04 7.13 -16.86
CA GLU A 43 -1.70 7.80 -18.12
C GLU A 43 -2.80 8.77 -18.58
N GLY A 44 -4.06 8.49 -18.24
CA GLY A 44 -5.21 9.33 -18.56
C GLY A 44 -6.44 8.94 -17.75
N GLU A 45 -7.49 9.73 -17.85
CA GLU A 45 -8.76 9.41 -17.22
C GLU A 45 -9.32 8.09 -17.76
N GLY A 46 -9.78 7.21 -16.87
CA GLY A 46 -10.24 5.87 -17.24
C GLY A 46 -9.16 4.94 -17.81
N SER A 47 -7.87 5.31 -17.76
CA SER A 47 -6.80 4.48 -18.32
C SER A 47 -6.40 3.31 -17.42
N PHE A 48 -6.92 3.24 -16.20
CA PHE A 48 -6.64 2.17 -15.25
C PHE A 48 -7.91 1.75 -14.52
N GLU A 49 -8.05 0.46 -14.29
CA GLU A 49 -9.11 -0.13 -13.47
C GLU A 49 -8.55 -1.28 -12.63
N TRP A 50 -9.04 -1.41 -11.41
CA TRP A 50 -8.66 -2.50 -10.52
C TRP A 50 -9.33 -3.81 -10.96
N ALA A 51 -8.65 -4.94 -10.76
CA ALA A 51 -9.29 -6.23 -10.87
C ALA A 51 -10.36 -6.38 -9.76
N PRO A 52 -11.42 -7.18 -9.97
CA PRO A 52 -12.44 -7.37 -8.95
C PRO A 52 -11.86 -7.84 -7.62
N GLY A 53 -12.15 -7.10 -6.54
CA GLY A 53 -11.68 -7.40 -5.19
C GLY A 53 -10.26 -6.94 -4.85
N VAL A 54 -9.59 -6.22 -5.76
CA VAL A 54 -8.20 -5.77 -5.59
C VAL A 54 -8.10 -4.27 -5.36
N GLY A 55 -7.07 -3.82 -4.62
CA GLY A 55 -6.77 -2.41 -4.42
C GLY A 55 -7.57 -1.79 -3.26
N GLY A 56 -8.21 -2.62 -2.43
CA GLY A 56 -9.01 -2.17 -1.29
C GLY A 56 -8.19 -1.98 -0.01
N THR A 57 -7.00 -2.59 0.09
CA THR A 57 -6.18 -2.55 1.30
C THR A 57 -4.70 -2.33 1.01
N ASN A 58 -4.01 -1.70 1.96
CA ASN A 58 -2.57 -1.51 1.88
C ASN A 58 -1.84 -2.81 2.19
N PHE A 59 -0.70 -3.04 1.53
CA PHE A 59 0.08 -4.28 1.57
C PHE A 59 -0.70 -5.54 1.13
N GLU A 60 -1.72 -5.37 0.28
CA GLU A 60 -2.44 -6.49 -0.33
C GLU A 60 -1.48 -7.34 -1.19
N PRO A 61 -1.31 -8.64 -0.93
CA PRO A 61 -0.38 -9.49 -1.66
C PRO A 61 -0.96 -9.95 -3.00
N ILE A 62 -0.15 -9.86 -4.06
CA ILE A 62 -0.48 -10.33 -5.41
C ILE A 62 0.61 -11.32 -5.84
N PRO A 63 0.26 -12.59 -6.14
CA PRO A 63 1.22 -13.56 -6.64
C PRO A 63 1.79 -13.20 -8.02
N ALA A 64 2.99 -13.68 -8.32
CA ALA A 64 3.63 -13.53 -9.61
C ALA A 64 2.71 -14.01 -10.77
N GLY A 65 2.62 -13.19 -11.81
CA GLY A 65 1.82 -13.47 -13.01
C GLY A 65 0.32 -13.21 -12.86
N VAL A 66 -0.19 -12.98 -11.65
CA VAL A 66 -1.61 -12.68 -11.42
C VAL A 66 -1.91 -11.23 -11.77
N PRO A 67 -2.86 -10.95 -12.69
CA PRO A 67 -3.27 -9.59 -12.97
C PRO A 67 -4.00 -8.95 -11.79
N PHE A 68 -3.62 -7.72 -11.44
CA PHE A 68 -4.25 -6.95 -10.35
C PHE A 68 -5.07 -5.75 -10.87
N GLY A 69 -5.06 -5.50 -12.17
CA GLY A 69 -5.83 -4.46 -12.82
C GLY A 69 -5.65 -4.49 -14.33
N LEU A 70 -6.31 -3.56 -15.02
CA LEU A 70 -6.18 -3.35 -16.45
C LEU A 70 -5.68 -1.92 -16.66
N SER A 71 -4.67 -1.76 -17.51
CA SER A 71 -4.20 -0.46 -17.99
C SER A 71 -4.51 -0.36 -19.47
N LYS A 72 -5.37 0.59 -19.86
CA LYS A 72 -5.86 0.74 -21.24
C LYS A 72 -6.43 -0.57 -21.82
N GLY A 73 -7.15 -1.34 -20.99
CA GLY A 73 -7.71 -2.65 -21.35
C GLY A 73 -6.70 -3.80 -21.39
N VAL A 74 -5.42 -3.57 -21.07
CA VAL A 74 -4.38 -4.60 -21.02
C VAL A 74 -4.15 -5.07 -19.58
N PRO A 75 -4.17 -6.37 -19.29
CA PRO A 75 -3.88 -6.89 -17.95
C PRO A 75 -2.51 -6.45 -17.44
N VAL A 76 -2.48 -5.92 -16.22
CA VAL A 76 -1.25 -5.52 -15.53
C VAL A 76 -0.90 -6.59 -14.52
N SER A 77 0.25 -7.25 -14.74
CA SER A 77 0.85 -8.22 -13.81
C SER A 77 2.38 -8.06 -13.78
N ARG A 78 3.04 -8.75 -12.86
CA ARG A 78 4.51 -8.77 -12.76
C ARG A 78 5.03 -10.20 -12.55
N PRO A 79 6.27 -10.50 -12.98
CA PRO A 79 6.84 -11.85 -12.87
C PRO A 79 7.40 -12.16 -11.48
N TYR A 80 6.96 -11.46 -10.44
CA TYR A 80 7.39 -11.62 -9.06
C TYR A 80 6.21 -11.34 -8.12
N ASP A 81 6.26 -11.93 -6.93
CA ASP A 81 5.28 -11.68 -5.87
C ASP A 81 5.42 -10.25 -5.38
N LEU A 82 4.30 -9.54 -5.26
CA LEU A 82 4.30 -8.14 -4.87
C LEU A 82 3.22 -7.84 -3.84
N CYS A 83 3.33 -6.66 -3.25
CA CYS A 83 2.31 -6.06 -2.41
C CYS A 83 1.93 -4.69 -2.97
N LEU A 84 0.62 -4.38 -2.93
CA LEU A 84 0.09 -3.08 -3.31
C LEU A 84 0.30 -2.08 -2.17
N VAL A 85 0.98 -0.98 -2.44
CA VAL A 85 1.27 0.07 -1.47
C VAL A 85 0.56 1.36 -1.88
N PHE A 86 -0.26 1.88 -0.97
CA PHE A 86 -1.16 3.02 -1.19
C PHE A 86 -2.00 2.88 -2.48
N PRO A 87 -2.77 1.78 -2.65
CA PRO A 87 -3.70 1.70 -3.77
C PRO A 87 -4.74 2.81 -3.62
N LYS A 88 -4.89 3.61 -4.68
CA LYS A 88 -5.89 4.67 -4.71
C LYS A 88 -7.24 4.12 -5.14
N VAL A 89 -8.29 4.66 -4.53
CA VAL A 89 -9.65 4.49 -5.02
C VAL A 89 -9.84 5.31 -6.32
N PRO A 90 -10.72 4.88 -7.25
CA PRO A 90 -10.92 5.54 -8.54
C PRO A 90 -11.21 7.04 -8.45
N GLU A 91 -11.90 7.50 -7.40
CA GLU A 91 -12.23 8.91 -7.18
C GLU A 91 -10.99 9.79 -6.90
N LEU A 92 -9.85 9.18 -6.57
CA LEU A 92 -8.57 9.87 -6.33
C LEU A 92 -7.57 9.72 -7.49
N PHE A 93 -8.04 9.21 -8.64
CA PHE A 93 -7.22 9.09 -9.83
C PHE A 93 -6.95 10.44 -10.44
N VAL A 94 -5.66 10.76 -10.61
CA VAL A 94 -5.20 12.01 -11.21
C VAL A 94 -4.20 11.66 -12.31
N PRO A 95 -4.42 12.09 -13.57
CA PRO A 95 -3.49 11.83 -14.66
C PRO A 95 -2.06 12.30 -14.32
N GLY A 96 -1.07 11.50 -14.71
CA GLY A 96 0.34 11.75 -14.41
C GLY A 96 0.74 11.49 -12.95
N LYS A 97 -0.14 10.92 -12.12
CA LYS A 97 0.16 10.50 -10.74
C LYS A 97 0.08 8.98 -10.60
N PRO A 98 0.80 8.39 -9.64
CA PRO A 98 0.70 6.96 -9.38
C PRO A 98 -0.70 6.59 -8.86
N VAL A 99 -1.26 5.49 -9.35
CA VAL A 99 -2.45 4.83 -8.79
C VAL A 99 -2.09 3.87 -7.66
N VAL A 100 -0.90 3.27 -7.73
CA VAL A 100 -0.37 2.38 -6.69
C VAL A 100 1.14 2.28 -6.80
N TRP A 101 1.78 1.96 -5.68
CA TRP A 101 3.18 1.58 -5.60
C TRP A 101 3.31 0.06 -5.42
N LEU A 102 4.26 -0.56 -6.10
CA LEU A 102 4.49 -2.00 -6.02
C LEU A 102 5.73 -2.24 -5.16
N ALA A 103 5.56 -3.05 -4.11
CA ALA A 103 6.64 -3.44 -3.21
C ALA A 103 6.85 -4.95 -3.22
N GLU A 104 8.07 -5.38 -3.00
CA GLU A 104 8.42 -6.79 -2.82
C GLU A 104 8.83 -7.00 -1.37
N LYS A 105 8.40 -8.11 -0.76
CA LYS A 105 8.80 -8.48 0.58
C LYS A 105 10.21 -9.07 0.56
N THR A 106 11.07 -8.61 1.47
CA THR A 106 12.46 -9.10 1.61
C THR A 106 12.63 -10.06 2.77
#